data_AF-A0A937T7X6-F1
#
_entry.id   AF-A0A937T7X6-F1
#
_cell.length_a   1.000
_cell.length_b   1.000
_cell.length_c   1.000
_cell.angle_alpha   90.00
_cell.angle_beta   90.00
_cell.angle_gamma   90.00
#
_symmetry.space_group_name_H-M   'P 1'
#
loop_
_entity.id
_entity.type
_entity.pdbx_description
1 polymer ?
#
loop_
_entity_poly.entity_id
_entity_poly.type
_entity_poly.pdbx_seq_one_letter_code
_entity_poly.pdbx_strand_id
1 'polypeptide(L)'
;MTLIGWNAAKKCIEDRGFDANGGCGRLLWTVKSPTEWHGEVFRVENGKEVRSEAVLIKKGPSEVVMESESEEGEASRRVFRKVKQERKKKAEE
;
A
#
# COMPACT_ATOMS: atom_id res chain seq x y z
N MET A 1 5.94 -11.78 4.11
CA MET A 1 7.10 -11.27 3.35
C MET A 1 6.61 -10.24 2.35
N THR A 2 7.40 -9.20 2.08
CA THR A 2 7.06 -8.15 1.11
C THR A 2 8.19 -7.99 0.11
N LEU A 3 7.86 -7.99 -1.19
CA LEU A 3 8.79 -7.69 -2.28
C LEU A 3 8.34 -6.42 -2.98
N ILE A 4 9.18 -5.39 -2.97
CA ILE A 4 8.89 -4.10 -3.61
C ILE A 4 9.93 -3.89 -4.72
N GLY A 5 9.47 -3.60 -5.93
CA GLY A 5 10.35 -3.39 -7.07
C GLY A 5 9.71 -2.58 -8.19
N TRP A 6 10.53 -2.17 -9.15
CA TRP A 6 10.06 -1.54 -10.37
C TRP A 6 9.61 -2.60 -11.38
N ASN A 7 8.37 -2.49 -11.86
CA ASN A 7 7.85 -3.29 -12.96
C ASN A 7 8.00 -2.51 -14.27
N ALA A 8 9.04 -2.83 -15.05
CA ALA A 8 9.34 -2.13 -16.30
C ALA A 8 8.25 -2.30 -17.38
N ALA A 9 7.61 -3.48 -17.43
CA ALA A 9 6.56 -3.76 -18.41
C ALA A 9 5.31 -2.91 -18.17
N LYS A 10 4.93 -2.73 -16.90
CA LYS A 10 3.77 -1.93 -16.50
C LYS A 10 4.10 -0.47 -16.18
N LYS A 11 5.39 -0.12 -16.16
CA LYS A 11 5.90 1.22 -15.78
C LYS A 11 5.38 1.69 -14.42
N CYS A 12 5.37 0.80 -13.43
CA CYS A 12 4.85 1.06 -12.10
C CYS A 12 5.74 0.43 -11.01
N ILE A 13 5.54 0.86 -9.76
CA ILE A 13 6.12 0.18 -8.59
C ILE A 13 5.18 -0.98 -8.23
N GLU A 14 5.71 -2.18 -8.15
CA GLU A 14 4.98 -3.36 -7.75
C GLU A 14 5.40 -3.77 -6.33
N ASP A 15 4.42 -3.86 -5.45
CA ASP A 15 4.54 -4.41 -4.10
C ASP A 15 3.77 -5.73 -4.05
N ARG A 16 4.46 -6.82 -3.66
CA ARG A 16 3.85 -8.12 -3.43
C ARG A 16 3.96 -8.48 -1.96
N GLY A 17 2.80 -8.66 -1.33
CA GLY A 17 2.68 -9.13 0.05
C GLY A 17 2.27 -10.60 0.09
N PHE A 18 2.89 -11.34 0.99
CA PHE A 18 2.52 -12.71 1.34
C PHE A 18 2.34 -12.80 2.85
N ASP A 19 1.19 -13.30 3.31
CA ASP A 19 0.95 -13.59 4.71
C ASP A 19 1.27 -15.06 5.05
N ALA A 20 1.26 -15.39 6.35
CA ALA A 20 1.60 -16.72 6.84
C ALA A 20 0.55 -17.79 6.52
N ASN A 21 -0.65 -17.39 6.11
CA ASN A 21 -1.78 -18.27 5.83
C ASN A 21 -1.93 -18.56 4.32
N GLY A 22 -0.92 -18.20 3.52
CA GLY A 22 -0.96 -18.38 2.06
C GLY A 22 -1.74 -17.29 1.33
N GLY A 23 -2.19 -16.25 2.03
CA GLY A 23 -2.76 -15.06 1.41
C GLY A 23 -1.69 -14.33 0.62
N CYS A 24 -2.05 -13.89 -0.58
CA CYS A 24 -1.19 -13.11 -1.45
C CYS A 24 -1.90 -11.84 -1.92
N GLY A 25 -1.15 -10.76 -1.97
CA GLY A 25 -1.60 -9.48 -2.46
C GLY A 25 -0.57 -8.86 -3.38
N ARG A 26 -1.04 -8.11 -4.37
CA ARG A 26 -0.22 -7.33 -5.29
C ARG A 26 -0.77 -5.91 -5.36
N LEU A 27 0.09 -4.92 -5.19
CA LEU A 27 -0.23 -3.51 -5.38
C LEU A 27 0.64 -2.97 -6.51
N LEU A 28 0.03 -2.29 -7.47
CA LEU A 28 0.70 -1.68 -8.62
C LEU A 28 0.53 -0.17 -8.56
N TRP A 29 1.57 0.53 -8.09
CA TRP A 29 1.57 1.98 -7.92
C TRP A 29 2.13 2.71 -9.13
N THR A 30 1.27 3.48 -9.79
CA THR A 30 1.63 4.44 -10.83
C THR A 30 1.77 5.83 -10.22
N VAL A 31 2.95 6.42 -10.36
CA VAL A 31 3.20 7.80 -9.92
C VAL A 31 2.57 8.78 -10.92
N LYS A 32 1.54 9.52 -10.51
CA LYS A 32 0.94 10.59 -11.34
C LYS A 32 1.64 11.93 -11.10
N SER A 33 2.00 12.19 -9.85
CA SER A 33 2.79 13.35 -9.44
C SER A 33 3.59 13.01 -8.17
N PRO A 34 4.53 13.88 -7.73
CA PRO A 34 5.24 13.68 -6.47
C PRO A 34 4.33 13.57 -5.23
N THR A 35 3.07 14.00 -5.32
CA THR A 35 2.09 14.00 -4.23
C THR A 35 0.89 13.09 -4.45
N GLU A 36 0.74 12.49 -5.63
CA GLU A 36 -0.43 11.68 -5.99
C GLU A 36 -0.04 10.42 -6.78
N TRP A 37 -0.40 9.27 -6.22
CA TRP A 37 -0.06 7.96 -6.74
C TRP A 37 -1.34 7.15 -6.87
N HIS A 38 -1.52 6.49 -8.02
CA HIS A 38 -2.67 5.64 -8.29
C HIS A 38 -2.26 4.18 -8.20
N GLY A 39 -3.08 3.35 -7.58
CA GLY A 39 -2.78 1.98 -7.24
C GLY A 39 -3.87 1.04 -7.74
N GLU A 40 -3.47 -0.06 -8.37
CA GLU A 40 -4.34 -1.23 -8.53
C GLU A 40 -3.96 -2.26 -7.47
N VAL A 41 -4.91 -2.67 -6.66
CA VAL A 41 -4.72 -3.63 -5.57
C VAL A 41 -5.44 -4.93 -5.93
N PHE A 42 -4.70 -6.02 -5.89
CA PHE A 42 -5.19 -7.39 -6.08
C PHE A 42 -4.96 -8.13 -4.77
N ARG A 43 -5.98 -8.81 -4.26
CA ARG A 43 -5.88 -9.67 -3.07
C ARG A 43 -6.57 -10.99 -3.35
N VAL A 44 -5.99 -12.08 -2.85
CA VAL A 44 -6.68 -13.37 -2.88
C VAL A 44 -7.39 -13.57 -1.54
N GLU A 45 -8.72 -13.60 -1.59
CA GLU A 45 -9.57 -13.84 -0.44
C GLU A 45 -10.42 -15.08 -0.73
N ASN A 46 -10.34 -16.09 0.14
CA ASN A 46 -11.06 -17.37 -0.02
C ASN A 46 -10.88 -18.03 -1.41
N GLY A 47 -9.66 -17.94 -1.97
CA GLY A 47 -9.34 -18.51 -3.28
C GLY A 47 -9.82 -17.70 -4.49
N LYS A 48 -10.42 -16.52 -4.28
CA LYS A 48 -10.83 -15.59 -5.35
C LYS A 48 -9.95 -14.36 -5.36
N GLU A 49 -9.57 -13.90 -6.55
CA GLU A 49 -8.93 -12.60 -6.72
C GLU A 49 -9.99 -11.50 -6.59
N VAL A 50 -9.77 -10.58 -5.66
CA VAL A 50 -10.55 -9.37 -5.44
C VAL A 50 -9.70 -8.18 -5.87
N ARG A 51 -10.31 -7.24 -6.57
CA ARG A 51 -9.64 -6.04 -7.06
C ARG A 51 -10.22 -4.79 -6.42
N SER A 52 -9.35 -3.82 -6.22
CA SER A 52 -9.72 -2.48 -5.77
C SER A 52 -8.76 -1.45 -6.34
N GLU A 53 -9.26 -0.27 -6.64
CA GLU A 53 -8.42 0.88 -6.97
C GLU A 53 -8.08 1.65 -5.70
N ALA A 54 -6.92 2.30 -5.69
CA ALA A 54 -6.47 3.13 -4.58
C ALA A 54 -5.80 4.41 -5.08
N VAL A 55 -6.05 5.53 -4.40
CA VAL A 55 -5.35 6.79 -4.61
C VAL A 55 -4.64 7.16 -3.32
N LEU A 56 -3.33 7.38 -3.43
CA LEU A 56 -2.47 7.78 -2.33
C LEU A 56 -2.06 9.24 -2.52
N ILE A 57 -2.47 10.08 -1.57
CA ILE A 57 -2.32 11.53 -1.60
C ILE A 57 -1.44 11.98 -0.43
N LYS A 58 -0.28 12.55 -0.72
CA LYS A 58 0.58 13.20 0.27
C LYS A 58 0.00 14.58 0.59
N LYS A 59 -0.60 14.73 1.78
CA LYS A 59 -1.18 16.00 2.25
C LYS A 59 -0.15 16.94 2.87
N GLY A 60 1.03 16.43 3.23
CA GLY A 60 2.11 17.23 3.79
C GLY A 60 3.35 16.41 4.13
N PRO A 61 4.32 16.95 4.88
CA PRO A 61 5.55 16.24 5.25
C PRO A 61 5.32 15.08 6.22
N SER A 62 4.17 15.05 6.91
CA SER A 62 3.86 14.09 7.99
C SER A 62 2.56 13.33 7.78
N GLU A 63 1.85 13.53 6.68
CA GLU A 63 0.54 12.93 6.43
C GLU A 63 0.40 12.43 5.00
N VAL A 64 -0.07 11.20 4.88
CA VAL A 64 -0.45 10.54 3.63
C VAL A 64 -1.85 9.96 3.82
N VAL A 65 -2.75 10.23 2.88
CA VAL A 65 -4.11 9.69 2.85
C VAL A 65 -4.16 8.66 1.73
N MET A 66 -4.72 7.49 2.01
CA MET A 66 -5.07 6.51 0.99
C MET A 66 -6.58 6.36 0.96
N GLU A 67 -7.16 6.57 -0.20
CA GLU A 67 -8.56 6.29 -0.50
C GLU A 67 -8.59 5.08 -1.42
N SER A 68 -9.53 4.16 -1.22
CA SER A 68 -9.66 2.97 -2.06
C SER A 68 -11.11 2.61 -2.26
N GLU A 69 -11.42 2.02 -3.41
CA GLU A 69 -12.76 1.52 -3.75
C GLU A 69 -12.63 0.12 -4.32
N SER A 70 -13.41 -0.83 -3.78
CA SER A 70 -13.48 -2.19 -4.33
C SER A 70 -14.37 -2.25 -5.57
N GLU A 71 -14.23 -3.30 -6.37
CA GLU A 71 -15.16 -3.57 -7.49
C GLU A 71 -16.63 -3.70 -7.04
N GLU A 72 -16.86 -4.02 -5.76
CA GLU A 72 -18.20 -4.13 -5.16
C GLU A 72 -18.73 -2.78 -4.62
N GLY A 73 -17.97 -1.68 -4.82
CA GLY A 73 -18.34 -0.32 -4.40
C GLY A 73 -18.04 0.00 -2.94
N GLU A 74 -17.28 -0.85 -2.24
CA GLU A 74 -16.86 -0.55 -0.86
C GLU A 74 -15.74 0.47 -0.86
N ALA A 75 -16.04 1.68 -0.38
CA ALA A 75 -15.06 2.74 -0.22
C ALA A 75 -14.39 2.68 1.16
N SER A 76 -13.07 2.88 1.18
CA SER A 76 -12.30 2.96 2.42
C SER A 76 -11.33 4.14 2.38
N ARG A 77 -11.09 4.75 3.55
CA ARG A 77 -10.13 5.84 3.71
C ARG A 77 -9.21 5.56 4.89
N ARG A 78 -7.91 5.58 4.65
CA ARG A 78 -6.86 5.39 5.66
C ARG A 78 -5.96 6.62 5.72
N VAL A 79 -5.63 7.06 6.93
CA VAL A 79 -4.75 8.22 7.15
C VAL A 79 -3.50 7.74 7.88
N PHE A 80 -2.36 7.88 7.21
CA PHE A 80 -1.05 7.56 7.76
C PHE A 80 -0.38 8.83 8.25
N ARG A 81 -0.06 8.87 9.54
CA ARG A 81 0.64 9.99 10.16
C ARG A 81 2.01 9.57 10.66
N LYS A 82 3.02 10.36 10.35
CA LYS A 82 4.37 10.17 10.87
C LYS A 82 4.36 10.48 12.37
N VAL A 83 4.66 9.48 13.19
CA VAL A 83 4.86 9.65 14.64
C VAL A 83 6.35 9.84 14.95
N LYS A 84 6.67 10.56 16.01
CA LYS A 84 8.06 10.66 16.50
C LYS A 84 8.47 9.30 17.03
N GLN A 85 9.54 8.72 16.47
CA GLN A 85 10.10 7.47 16.97
C GLN A 85 10.87 7.76 18.25
N GLU A 86 10.37 7.31 19.40
CA GLU A 86 11.15 7.32 20.64
C GLU A 86 12.26 6.26 20.53
N ARG A 87 13.52 6.68 20.68
CA ARG A 87 14.64 5.74 20.73
C ARG A 87 14.49 4.91 22.00
N LYS A 88 14.34 3.58 21.87
CA LYS A 88 14.47 2.67 23.01
C LYS A 88 15.87 2.88 23.63
N LYS A 89 15.92 3.19 24.92
CA LYS A 89 17.18 3.16 25.68
C LYS A 89 17.76 1.75 25.54
N LYS A 90 19.06 1.64 25.22
CA LYS A 90 19.76 0.35 25.27
C LYS A 90 19.57 -0.22 26.68
N ALA A 91 19.25 -1.51 26.78
CA ALA A 91 19.35 -2.21 28.05
C ALA A 91 20.82 -2.11 28.51
N GLU A 92 21.03 -1.71 29.76
CA GLU A 92 22.35 -1.76 30.40
C GLU A 92 22.77 -3.25 30.48
N GLU A 93 24.02 -3.52 30.10
CA GLU A 93 24.65 -4.85 30.13
C GLU A 93 24.86 -5.37 31.55
#